data_AF-A0A7T7AIN9-F1
#
_entry.id   AF-A0A7T7AIN9-F1
#
_cell.length_a   1.000
_cell.length_b   1.000
_cell.length_c   1.000
_cell.angle_alpha   90.00
_cell.angle_beta   90.00
_cell.angle_gamma   90.00
#
_symmetry.space_group_name_H-M   'P 1'
#
loop_
_entity.id
_entity.type
_entity.pdbx_description
1 polymer ?
#
loop_
_entity_poly.entity_id
_entity_poly.type
_entity_poly.pdbx_seq_one_letter_code
_entity_poly.pdbx_strand_id
1 'polypeptide(L)' 'MKSKAQNRAMHAAAEGRSKIGIPKKVGKEFVRAEHGKSTKKLPERKGRK' A
#
# COMPACT_ATOMS: atom_id res chain seq x y z
N MET A 1 -7.19 -8.82 -5.94
CA MET A 1 -5.84 -9.24 -5.47
C MET A 1 -5.05 -7.98 -5.08
N LYS A 2 -4.81 -7.75 -3.77
CA LYS A 2 -3.92 -6.66 -3.30
C LYS A 2 -2.48 -7.14 -3.48
N SER A 3 -1.57 -6.31 -4.00
CA SER A 3 -0.15 -6.68 -4.14
C SER A 3 0.72 -6.06 -3.05
N LYS A 4 1.88 -6.66 -2.74
CA LYS A 4 2.87 -6.05 -1.83
C LYS A 4 3.32 -4.68 -2.35
N ALA A 5 3.43 -4.51 -3.66
CA ALA A 5 3.78 -3.24 -4.29
C ALA A 5 2.76 -2.13 -4.00
N GLN A 6 1.45 -2.43 -4.11
CA GLN A 6 0.40 -1.46 -3.74
C GLN A 6 0.46 -1.14 -2.26
N ASN A 7 0.66 -2.15 -1.41
CA ASN A 7 0.77 -1.93 0.03
C ASN A 7 1.94 -0.99 0.37
N ARG A 8 3.12 -1.22 -0.21
CA ARG A 8 4.28 -0.33 -0.06
C ARG A 8 4.00 1.09 -0.56
N ALA A 9 3.29 1.24 -1.68
CA ALA A 9 2.91 2.56 -2.19
C ALA A 9 1.99 3.32 -1.21
N MET A 10 1.04 2.63 -0.56
CA MET A 10 0.16 3.24 0.44
C MET A 10 0.91 3.60 1.72
N HIS A 11 1.84 2.76 2.19
CA HIS A 11 2.71 3.10 3.31
C HIS A 11 3.60 4.32 3.01
N ALA A 12 4.22 4.36 1.82
CA ALA A 12 4.99 5.52 1.38
C ALA A 12 4.11 6.78 1.30
N ALA A 13 2.87 6.65 0.85
CA ALA A 13 1.91 7.75 0.85
C ALA A 13 1.56 8.22 2.26
N ALA A 14 1.38 7.32 3.24
CA ALA A 14 1.11 7.67 4.63
C ALA A 14 2.22 8.54 5.24
N GLU A 15 3.47 8.27 4.86
CA GLU A 15 4.65 9.06 5.22
C GLU A 15 4.76 10.39 4.46
N GLY A 16 3.96 10.59 3.41
CA GLY A 16 4.04 11.77 2.53
C GLY A 16 5.08 11.64 1.40
N ARG A 17 5.58 10.42 1.15
CA ARG A 17 6.58 10.09 0.11
C ARG A 17 5.95 9.45 -1.12
N SER A 18 4.71 9.79 -1.42
CA SER A 18 3.99 9.24 -2.57
C SER A 18 4.60 9.73 -3.88
N LYS A 19 5.13 8.79 -4.68
CA LYS A 19 5.68 9.08 -6.01
C LYS A 19 4.64 9.06 -7.14
N ILE A 20 3.45 8.53 -6.85
CA ILE A 20 2.39 8.27 -7.84
C ILE A 20 1.11 9.06 -7.54
N GLY A 21 1.21 10.15 -6.77
CA GLY A 21 0.09 11.07 -6.52
C GLY A 21 -0.94 10.59 -5.48
N ILE A 22 -0.72 9.48 -4.77
CA ILE A 22 -1.58 9.08 -3.65
C ILE A 22 -1.52 10.14 -2.53
N PRO A 23 -2.65 10.72 -2.10
CA PRO A 23 -2.67 11.69 -1.01
C PRO A 23 -2.24 11.08 0.32
N LYS A 24 -1.58 11.89 1.17
CA LYS A 24 -1.12 11.46 2.49
C LYS A 24 -2.26 10.94 3.38
N LYS A 25 -3.43 11.59 3.32
CA LYS A 25 -4.63 11.19 4.07
C LYS A 25 -5.05 9.75 3.73
N VAL A 26 -5.11 9.43 2.44
CA VAL A 26 -5.48 8.11 1.93
C VAL A 26 -4.49 7.04 2.38
N GLY A 27 -3.18 7.34 2.32
CA GLY A 27 -2.15 6.44 2.84
C GLY A 27 -2.31 6.16 4.33
N LYS A 28 -2.55 7.20 5.15
CA LYS A 28 -2.76 7.05 6.60
C LYS A 28 -4.00 6.22 6.93
N GLU A 29 -5.12 6.46 6.25
CA GLU A 29 -6.36 5.69 6.43
C GLU A 29 -6.15 4.23 6.07
N PHE A 30 -5.42 3.96 4.98
CA PHE A 30 -5.09 2.59 4.58
C PHE A 30 -4.20 1.87 5.59
N VAL A 31 -3.12 2.51 6.06
CA VAL A 31 -2.22 1.92 7.07
C VAL A 31 -2.97 1.63 8.37
N ARG A 32 -3.88 2.54 8.77
CA ARG A 32 -4.75 2.33 9.93
C ARG A 32 -5.73 1.16 9.72
N ALA A 33 -6.31 1.01 8.53
CA ALA A 33 -7.24 -0.06 8.18
C ALA A 33 -6.57 -1.42 7.95
N GLU A 34 -5.28 -1.43 7.60
CA GLU A 34 -4.46 -2.63 7.44
C GLU A 34 -3.63 -2.95 8.68
N HIS A 35 -3.71 -2.15 9.75
CA HIS A 35 -3.07 -2.41 11.02
C HIS A 35 -3.55 -3.78 11.56
N GLY A 36 -2.62 -4.73 11.70
CA GLY A 36 -2.90 -6.12 12.11
C GLY A 36 -3.16 -7.11 10.98
N LYS A 37 -3.22 -6.68 9.70
CA LYS A 37 -3.35 -7.59 8.56
C LYS A 37 -1.99 -8.05 8.05
N SER A 38 -1.84 -9.36 7.88
CA SER A 38 -0.57 -9.93 7.42
C SER A 38 -0.35 -9.70 5.94
N THR A 39 0.73 -8.98 5.61
CA THR A 39 1.18 -8.74 4.24
C THR A 39 1.98 -9.91 3.65
N LYS A 40 2.31 -10.94 4.47
CA LYS A 40 3.13 -12.09 4.06
C LYS A 40 2.52 -12.90 2.93
N LYS A 41 1.19 -13.06 2.91
CA LYS A 41 0.47 -13.83 1.87
C LYS A 41 0.10 -13.00 0.63
N LEU A 42 0.45 -11.71 0.61
CA LEU A 42 0.17 -10.88 -0.56
C LEU A 42 1.15 -11.21 -1.69
N PRO A 43 0.67 -11.38 -2.94
CA PRO A 43 1.54 -11.53 -4.10
C PRO A 43 2.36 -10.26 -4.34
N GLU A 44 3.61 -10.40 -4.78
CA GLU A 44 4.54 -9.26 -4.85
C GLU A 44 4.11 -8.20 -5.86
N ARG A 45 3.70 -8.64 -7.05
CA ARG A 45 3.13 -7.82 -8.12
C ARG A 45 2.37 -8.77 -9.04
N LYS A 46 1.09 -8.49 -9.32
CA LYS A 46 0.41 -9.18 -10.42
C LYS A 46 1.06 -8.67 -11.70
N GLY A 47 1.97 -9.44 -12.28
CA GLY A 47 2.48 -9.19 -13.62
C GLY A 47 1.27 -9.11 -14.57
N ARG A 48 1.23 -8.06 -15.38
CA ARG A 48 0.27 -7.96 -16.49
C ARG A 48 0.59 -9.15 -17.41
N LYS A 49 -0.32 -10.11 -17.49
CA LYS A 49 -0.30 -11.12 -18.56
C LYS A 49 -0.97 -10.51 -19.77
#